data_AF-A0A962U856-F1
#
_entry.id   AF-A0A962U856-F1
#
_cell.length_a   1.000
_cell.length_b   1.000
_cell.length_c   1.000
_cell.angle_alpha   90.00
_cell.angle_beta   90.00
_cell.angle_gamma   90.00
#
_symmetry.space_group_name_H-M   'P 1'
#
loop_
_entity.id
_entity.type
_entity.pdbx_description
1 polymer ?
#
loop_
_entity_poly.entity_id
_entity_poly.type
_entity_poly.pdbx_seq_one_letter_code
_entity_poly.pdbx_strand_id
1 'polypeptide(L)' 'GEGVTAVIVADGSDAVDEQGIIDALGDRLARFKQPKRVFIVDALPRNTMGKVQKNLLRETYKDIYR' A
#
# COMPACT_ATOMS: atom_id res chain seq x y z
N GLY A 1 -10.54 -12.21 -3.40
CA GLY A 1 -9.42 -13.11 -3.04
C GLY A 1 -8.47 -12.44 -2.07
N GLU A 2 -7.55 -13.17 -1.44
CA GLU A 2 -6.52 -12.55 -0.58
C GLU A 2 -5.40 -11.95 -1.45
N GLY A 3 -5.04 -10.70 -1.18
CA GLY A 3 -4.02 -9.96 -1.92
C GLY A 3 -3.24 -9.04 -0.99
N VAL A 4 -1.92 -9.24 -0.91
CA VAL A 4 -1.02 -8.30 -0.25
C VAL A 4 -1.19 -6.94 -0.92
N THR A 5 -1.43 -5.91 -0.13
CA THR A 5 -1.73 -4.56 -0.63
C THR A 5 -0.89 -3.56 0.13
N ALA A 6 -0.21 -2.67 -0.61
CA ALA A 6 0.56 -1.59 -0.04
C ALA A 6 -0.25 -0.29 -0.08
N VAL A 7 -0.15 0.50 1.00
CA VAL A 7 -0.69 1.86 1.08
C VAL A 7 0.45 2.76 1.53
N ILE A 8 0.81 3.73 0.71
CA ILE A 8 2.06 4.49 0.82
C ILE A 8 1.72 5.98 0.81
N VAL A 9 2.44 6.75 1.63
CA VAL A 9 2.45 8.22 1.55
C VAL A 9 3.78 8.59 0.90
N ALA A 10 3.74 9.27 -0.24
CA ALA A 10 4.95 9.76 -0.89
C ALA A 10 5.55 10.90 -0.05
N ASP A 11 6.87 11.00 -0.01
CA ASP A 11 7.59 12.06 0.70
C ASP A 11 7.73 13.35 -0.13
N GLY A 12 7.13 13.38 -1.32
CA GLY A 12 7.24 14.50 -2.27
C GLY A 12 8.44 14.39 -3.22
N SER A 13 9.21 13.30 -3.17
CA SER A 13 10.15 12.95 -4.23
C SER A 13 9.42 12.56 -5.52
N ASP A 14 10.17 12.43 -6.63
CA ASP A 14 9.70 12.19 -7.99
C ASP A 14 8.50 11.23 -8.08
N ALA A 15 7.67 11.39 -9.12
CA ALA A 15 6.43 10.65 -9.33
C ALA A 15 6.58 9.15 -9.08
N VAL A 16 6.23 8.73 -7.87
CA VAL A 16 6.16 7.31 -7.50
C VAL A 16 4.84 6.79 -8.04
N ASP A 17 4.88 5.71 -8.79
CA ASP A 17 3.69 5.02 -9.28
C ASP A 17 3.65 3.55 -8.81
N GLU A 18 2.50 2.92 -8.98
CA GLU A 18 2.26 1.53 -8.54
C GLU A 18 3.26 0.56 -9.19
N GLN A 19 3.53 0.71 -10.48
CA GLN A 19 4.37 -0.22 -11.23
C GLN A 19 5.83 -0.11 -10.81
N GLY A 20 6.36 1.10 -10.68
CA GLY A 20 7.73 1.35 -10.24
C GLY A 20 8.01 0.80 -8.84
N ILE A 21 7.03 0.86 -7.93
CA ILE A 21 7.14 0.25 -6.60
C ILE A 21 7.17 -1.28 -6.71
N ILE A 22 6.28 -1.88 -7.49
CA ILE A 22 6.22 -3.34 -7.64
C ILE A 22 7.52 -3.86 -8.27
N ASP A 23 8.03 -3.19 -9.31
CA ASP A 23 9.26 -3.56 -10.00
C ASP A 23 10.48 -3.44 -9.08
N ALA A 24 10.55 -2.37 -8.28
CA ALA A 24 11.62 -2.19 -7.29
C ALA A 24 11.62 -3.27 -6.18
N LEU A 25 10.47 -3.94 -5.94
CA LEU A 25 10.35 -5.05 -5.01
C LEU A 25 10.63 -6.41 -5.65
N GLY A 26 10.68 -6.50 -6.98
CA GLY A 26 10.84 -7.72 -7.77
C GLY A 26 11.99 -8.61 -7.28
N ASP A 27 13.19 -8.04 -7.22
CA ASP A 27 14.41 -8.77 -6.84
C ASP A 27 14.66 -8.79 -5.32
N ARG A 28 13.87 -8.02 -4.56
CA ARG A 28 14.07 -7.80 -3.11
C ARG A 28 13.15 -8.67 -2.26
N LEU A 29 12.03 -9.14 -2.82
CA LEU A 29 11.03 -9.93 -2.13
C LEU A 29 10.61 -11.12 -2.97
N ALA A 30 10.41 -12.27 -2.33
CA ALA A 30 9.76 -13.41 -2.97
C ALA A 30 8.37 -13.01 -3.51
N ARG A 31 8.01 -13.53 -4.68
CA ARG A 31 6.79 -13.15 -5.43
C ARG A 31 5.49 -13.19 -4.61
N PHE A 32 5.36 -14.13 -3.67
CA PHE A 32 4.17 -14.24 -2.81
C PHE A 32 4.06 -13.15 -1.72
N LYS A 33 5.16 -12.43 -1.43
CA LYS A 33 5.20 -11.29 -0.50
C LYS A 33 5.04 -9.95 -1.19
N GLN A 34 5.14 -9.91 -2.52
CA GLN A 34 5.01 -8.69 -3.28
C GLN A 34 3.54 -8.23 -3.27
N PRO A 35 3.28 -6.92 -3.13
CA PRO A 35 1.92 -6.40 -3.19
C PRO A 35 1.35 -6.63 -4.59
N LYS A 36 0.07 -7.01 -4.66
CA LYS A 36 -0.69 -7.09 -5.92
C LYS A 36 -1.27 -5.74 -6.32
N ARG A 37 -1.43 -4.84 -5.35
CA ARG A 37 -1.87 -3.45 -5.55
C ARG A 37 -1.09 -2.50 -4.66
N VAL A 38 -0.85 -1.29 -5.16
CA VAL A 38 -0.26 -0.20 -4.39
C VAL A 38 -1.11 1.06 -4.51
N PHE A 39 -1.51 1.62 -3.38
CA PHE A 39 -2.25 2.88 -3.30
C PHE A 39 -1.35 3.97 -2.71
N ILE A 40 -1.21 5.05 -3.45
CA ILE A 40 -0.53 6.26 -2.97
C ILE A 40 -1.60 7.20 -2.42
N VAL A 41 -1.43 7.65 -1.18
CA VAL A 41 -2.39 8.49 -0.47
C VAL A 41 -1.69 9.67 0.18
N ASP A 42 -2.40 10.77 0.40
CA ASP A 42 -1.84 11.96 1.05
C ASP A 42 -1.50 11.70 2.52
N ALA A 43 -2.27 10.85 3.19
CA ALA A 43 -2.07 10.51 4.59
C ALA A 43 -2.61 9.12 4.94
N LEU A 44 -1.96 8.47 5.91
CA LEU A 44 -2.47 7.25 6.53
C LEU A 44 -3.45 7.59 7.66
N PRO A 45 -4.56 6.85 7.81
CA PRO A 45 -5.47 7.03 8.93
C PRO A 45 -4.75 6.66 10.23
N ARG A 46 -4.73 7.58 11.19
CA ARG A 46 -4.08 7.42 12.50
C ARG A 46 -5.07 7.72 13.61
N ASN A 47 -4.88 7.10 14.77
CA ASN A 47 -5.61 7.51 15.99
C ASN A 47 -4.97 8.74 16.63
N THR A 48 -5.57 9.21 17.73
CA THR A 48 -5.07 10.32 18.56
C THR A 48 -3.61 10.14 19.02
N MET A 49 -3.16 8.90 19.18
CA MET A 49 -1.79 8.56 19.57
C MET A 49 -0.84 8.36 18.36
N GLY A 50 -1.28 8.69 17.14
CA GLY A 50 -0.48 8.58 15.92
C GLY A 50 -0.33 7.16 15.36
N LYS A 51 -0.95 6.14 15.96
CA LYS A 51 -0.91 4.76 15.48
C LYS A 51 -1.76 4.60 14.22
N VAL A 52 -1.18 3.99 13.19
CA VAL A 52 -1.90 3.69 11.93
C VAL A 52 -3.03 2.68 12.18
N GLN A 53 -4.22 3.02 11.70
CA GLN A 53 -5.45 2.25 11.82
C GLN A 53 -5.65 1.34 10.60
N LYS A 54 -4.98 0.17 10.58
CA LYS A 54 -5.06 -0.77 9.46
C LYS A 54 -6.46 -1.34 9.21
N ASN A 55 -7.33 -1.38 10.22
CA ASN A 55 -8.74 -1.76 10.07
C ASN A 55 -9.49 -0.81 9.13
N LEU A 56 -9.28 0.51 9.27
CA LEU A 56 -9.89 1.50 8.37
C LEU A 56 -9.40 1.32 6.95
N LEU A 57 -8.09 1.11 6.75
CA LEU A 57 -7.53 0.81 5.43
C LEU A 57 -8.16 -0.46 4.81
N ARG A 58 -8.35 -1.54 5.59
CA ARG A 58 -9.01 -2.75 5.10
C ARG A 58 -10.47 -2.52 4.71
N GLU A 59 -11.19 -1.67 5.46
CA GLU A 59 -12.57 -1.30 5.14
C GLU A 59 -12.64 -0.48 3.84
N THR A 60 -11.77 0.53 3.71
CA THR A 60 -11.68 1.38 2.52
C THR A 60 -11.40 0.58 1.25
N TYR A 61 -10.52 -0.42 1.33
CA TYR A 61 -10.08 -1.21 0.19
C TYR A 61 -10.66 -2.63 0.14
N LYS A 62 -11.82 -2.88 0.79
CA LYS A 62 -12.39 -4.23 0.89
C LYS A 62 -12.77 -4.86 -0.47
N ASP A 63 -13.04 -4.02 -1.46
CA ASP A 63 -13.59 -4.44 -2.76
C ASP A 63 -12.56 -4.44 -3.91
N ILE A 64 -11.28 -4.15 -3.64
CA ILE A 64 -10.25 -3.97 -4.70
C ILE A 64 -9.87 -5.27 -5.45
N TYR A 65 -10.28 -6.43 -4.93
CA TYR A 65 -10.05 -7.76 -5.53
C TYR A 65 -11.35 -8.57 -5.64
N ARG A 66 -12.50 -7.89 -5.69
CA ARG A 66 -13.78 -8.51 -6.04
C ARG A 66 -13.88 -8.71 -7.54
#